data_AF-W0JP81-F1
#
_entry.id   AF-W0JP81-F1
#
_cell.length_a   1.000
_cell.length_b   1.000
_cell.length_c   1.000
_cell.angle_alpha   90.00
_cell.angle_beta   90.00
_cell.angle_gamma   90.00
#
_symmetry.space_group_name_H-M   'P 1'
#
loop_
_entity.id
_entity.type
_entity.pdbx_description
1 polymer ?
#
loop_
_entity_poly.entity_id
_entity_poly.type
_entity_poly.pdbx_seq_one_letter_code
_entity_poly.pdbx_strand_id
1 'polypeptide(L)'
;MSDRDGTWLGLPRRVKPLVQAGVLLGLGLGGFFDGIVLHQILQWHHMVSSHADPTIAGNLELNVMADGFFHAGTYVFTVLGIVLLWRAWGRPGVPKSGRALFGSVILGWGLFNVIEGIVNHHLLGIHHVWPAGPGSVFLWDAGFLLWGGLFIVGGYAIVRRGAGAPAVEHAPAKAGGGE
;
A
#
# COMPACT_ATOMS: atom_id res chain seq x y z
N MET A 1 9.78 -31.52 2.32
CA MET A 1 8.34 -31.31 2.03
C MET A 1 7.53 -30.71 3.21
N SER A 2 8.15 -30.19 4.28
CA SER A 2 7.46 -29.93 5.56
C SER A 2 7.08 -28.46 5.86
N ASP A 3 7.47 -27.48 5.03
CA ASP A 3 7.31 -26.06 5.38
C ASP A 3 6.03 -25.38 4.80
N ARG A 4 5.21 -26.14 4.06
CA ARG A 4 4.03 -25.61 3.33
C ARG A 4 2.71 -25.66 4.13
N ASP A 5 2.67 -26.44 5.20
CA ASP A 5 1.44 -26.71 5.96
C ASP A 5 1.25 -25.78 7.17
N GLY A 6 2.24 -24.90 7.44
CA GLY A 6 2.16 -23.93 8.52
C GLY A 6 1.31 -22.70 8.19
N THR A 7 0.89 -21.99 9.24
CA THR A 7 0.27 -20.66 9.11
C THR A 7 1.29 -19.54 9.31
N TRP A 8 1.05 -18.40 8.68
CA TRP A 8 1.74 -17.12 8.88
C TRP A 8 0.68 -16.04 9.08
N LEU A 9 0.64 -15.42 10.26
CA LEU A 9 -0.41 -14.47 10.65
C LEU A 9 -1.84 -15.02 10.44
N GLY A 10 -2.09 -16.29 10.78
CA GLY A 10 -3.39 -16.94 10.58
C GLY A 10 -3.76 -17.23 9.12
N LEU A 11 -2.85 -17.00 8.17
CA LEU A 11 -3.00 -17.32 6.74
C LEU A 11 -2.14 -18.53 6.37
N PRO A 12 -2.48 -19.33 5.36
CA PRO A 12 -1.60 -20.38 4.83
C PRO A 12 -0.23 -19.83 4.43
N ARG A 13 0.88 -20.44 4.86
CA ARG A 13 2.25 -19.93 4.54
C ARG A 13 2.49 -19.71 3.06
N ARG A 14 1.87 -20.52 2.20
CA ARG A 14 1.97 -20.41 0.73
C ARG A 14 1.47 -19.08 0.15
N VAL A 15 0.56 -18.36 0.83
CA VAL A 15 0.05 -17.07 0.34
C VAL A 15 0.98 -15.90 0.70
N LYS A 16 1.91 -16.08 1.65
CA LYS A 16 2.82 -15.03 2.14
C LYS A 16 3.49 -14.23 1.01
N PRO A 17 4.08 -14.86 -0.04
CA PRO A 17 4.75 -14.09 -1.10
C PRO A 17 3.81 -13.14 -1.84
N LEU A 18 2.57 -13.58 -2.08
CA LEU A 18 1.55 -12.75 -2.74
C LEU A 18 1.09 -11.61 -1.82
N VAL A 19 0.93 -11.88 -0.52
CA VAL A 19 0.58 -10.84 0.46
C VAL A 19 1.67 -9.78 0.55
N GLN A 20 2.94 -10.18 0.65
CA GLN A 20 4.07 -9.25 0.68
C GLN A 20 4.11 -8.35 -0.57
N ALA A 21 3.90 -8.93 -1.75
CA ALA A 21 3.83 -8.18 -3.00
C ALA A 21 2.68 -7.16 -2.99
N GLY A 22 1.48 -7.60 -2.63
CA GLY A 22 0.32 -6.73 -2.55
C GLY A 22 0.47 -5.62 -1.51
N VAL A 23 1.09 -5.89 -0.36
CA VAL A 23 1.34 -4.86 0.66
C VAL A 23 2.28 -3.77 0.15
N LEU A 24 3.40 -4.13 -0.51
CA LEU A 24 4.30 -3.11 -1.08
C LEU A 24 3.63 -2.31 -2.20
N LEU A 25 2.84 -2.99 -3.06
CA LEU A 25 2.01 -2.30 -4.04
C LEU A 25 1.03 -1.33 -3.38
N GLY A 26 0.37 -1.75 -2.30
CA GLY A 26 -0.56 -0.92 -1.54
C GLY A 26 0.09 0.30 -0.91
N LEU A 27 1.29 0.14 -0.32
CA LEU A 27 2.07 1.26 0.22
C LEU A 27 2.37 2.30 -0.87
N GLY A 28 2.85 1.84 -2.03
CA GLY A 28 3.16 2.70 -3.16
C GLY A 28 1.93 3.39 -3.76
N LEU A 29 0.86 2.64 -4.01
CA LEU A 29 -0.38 3.18 -4.59
C LEU A 29 -1.10 4.14 -3.64
N GLY A 30 -1.12 3.84 -2.34
CA GLY A 30 -1.68 4.73 -1.32
C GLY A 30 -0.94 6.06 -1.26
N GLY A 31 0.40 6.02 -1.24
CA GLY A 31 1.20 7.24 -1.28
C GLY A 31 1.10 8.00 -2.61
N PHE A 32 0.97 7.29 -3.74
CA PHE A 32 0.67 7.99 -5.00
C PHE A 32 -0.68 8.69 -4.98
N PHE A 33 -1.70 8.04 -4.43
CA PHE A 33 -3.01 8.68 -4.30
C PHE A 33 -2.94 9.93 -3.43
N ASP A 34 -2.27 9.85 -2.29
CA ASP A 34 -2.03 10.99 -1.40
C ASP A 34 -1.30 12.14 -2.11
N GLY A 35 -0.14 11.87 -2.71
CA GLY A 35 0.64 12.91 -3.39
C GLY A 35 -0.03 13.47 -4.66
N ILE A 36 -0.70 12.63 -5.47
CA ILE A 36 -1.36 13.12 -6.69
C ILE A 36 -2.67 13.82 -6.35
N VAL A 37 -3.54 13.17 -5.58
CA VAL A 37 -4.88 13.70 -5.35
C VAL A 37 -4.85 14.79 -4.29
N LEU A 38 -4.21 14.56 -3.14
CA LEU A 38 -4.26 15.51 -2.03
C LEU A 38 -3.22 16.62 -2.18
N HIS A 39 -1.99 16.33 -2.62
CA HIS A 39 -0.96 17.38 -2.74
C HIS A 39 -1.06 18.17 -4.04
N GLN A 40 -1.33 17.52 -5.18
CA GLN A 40 -1.22 18.17 -6.49
C GLN A 40 -2.56 18.63 -7.06
N ILE A 41 -3.59 17.77 -7.03
CA ILE A 41 -4.90 18.11 -7.60
C ILE A 41 -5.69 19.00 -6.64
N LEU A 42 -5.84 18.56 -5.39
CA LEU A 42 -6.62 19.29 -4.39
C LEU A 42 -5.80 20.32 -3.64
N GLN A 43 -4.48 20.13 -3.57
CA GLN A 43 -3.55 21.01 -2.85
C GLN A 43 -3.98 21.27 -1.40
N TRP A 44 -4.53 20.24 -0.74
CA TRP A 44 -4.97 20.33 0.65
C TRP A 44 -3.77 20.45 1.61
N HIS A 45 -2.68 19.78 1.26
CA HIS A 45 -1.45 19.72 2.02
C HIS A 45 -0.28 19.32 1.12
N HIS A 46 0.93 19.63 1.54
CA HIS A 46 2.19 19.13 0.97
C HIS A 46 3.09 18.63 2.10
N MET A 47 4.11 17.82 1.77
CA MET A 47 4.95 17.12 2.75
C MET A 47 5.49 17.97 3.92
N VAL A 48 5.77 19.25 3.68
CA VAL A 48 6.32 20.17 4.71
C VAL A 48 5.49 21.45 4.86
N SER A 49 4.26 21.45 4.36
CA SER A 49 3.38 22.62 4.32
C SER A 49 2.98 23.16 5.69
N SER A 50 3.10 22.36 6.75
CA SER A 50 2.84 22.82 8.13
C SER A 50 3.93 23.78 8.65
N HIS A 51 5.08 23.85 7.98
CA HIS A 51 6.18 24.75 8.32
C HIS A 51 6.62 25.66 7.17
N ALA A 52 6.36 25.26 5.92
CA ALA A 52 6.64 26.04 4.73
C ALA A 52 5.33 26.35 4.00
N ASP A 53 4.77 27.53 4.23
CA ASP A 53 3.50 27.96 3.63
C ASP A 53 3.56 27.90 2.09
N PRO A 54 2.79 27.01 1.42
CA PRO A 54 2.87 26.81 -0.03
C PRO A 54 2.28 27.98 -0.84
N THR A 55 1.68 28.99 -0.20
CA THR A 55 1.24 30.21 -0.89
C THR A 55 2.39 31.19 -1.16
N ILE A 56 3.55 30.96 -0.54
CA ILE A 56 4.77 31.73 -0.76
C ILE A 56 5.64 30.99 -1.80
N ALA A 57 6.01 31.66 -2.90
CA ALA A 57 6.69 31.03 -4.04
C ALA A 57 7.93 30.18 -3.66
N GLY A 58 8.83 30.70 -2.82
CA GLY A 58 10.02 29.95 -2.39
C GLY A 58 9.70 28.72 -1.52
N ASN A 59 8.65 28.80 -0.70
CA ASN A 59 8.19 27.66 0.10
C ASN A 59 7.46 26.64 -0.78
N LEU A 60 6.78 27.08 -1.84
CA LEU A 60 6.16 26.18 -2.80
C LEU A 60 7.23 25.33 -3.51
N GLU A 61 8.36 25.91 -3.92
CA GLU A 61 9.48 25.16 -4.50
C GLU A 61 9.98 24.07 -3.54
N LEU A 62 10.11 24.40 -2.25
CA LEU A 62 10.50 23.44 -1.21
C LEU A 62 9.46 22.31 -1.05
N ASN A 63 8.17 22.63 -1.03
CA ASN A 63 7.10 21.65 -0.94
C ASN A 63 7.06 20.74 -2.18
N VAL A 64 7.17 21.30 -3.38
CA VAL A 64 7.23 20.54 -4.64
C VAL A 64 8.43 19.59 -4.64
N MET A 65 9.59 20.04 -4.16
CA MET A 65 10.77 19.19 -4.02
C MET A 65 10.53 18.06 -3.00
N ALA A 66 9.95 18.37 -1.84
CA ALA A 66 9.64 17.38 -0.81
C ALA A 66 8.62 16.35 -1.30
N ASP A 67 7.56 16.77 -2.00
CA ASP A 67 6.58 15.92 -2.67
C ASP A 67 7.25 15.02 -3.73
N GLY A 68 8.24 15.55 -4.45
CA GLY A 68 9.03 14.78 -5.41
C GLY A 68 9.81 13.63 -4.75
N PHE A 69 10.45 13.89 -3.60
CA PHE A 69 11.12 12.83 -2.84
C PHE A 69 10.15 11.81 -2.26
N PHE A 70 8.99 12.27 -1.78
CA PHE A 70 7.90 11.40 -1.36
C PHE A 70 7.44 10.48 -2.50
N HIS A 71 7.18 11.04 -3.68
CA HIS A 71 6.83 10.27 -4.88
C HIS A 71 7.93 9.31 -5.35
N ALA A 72 9.19 9.67 -5.22
CA ALA A 72 10.28 8.75 -5.50
C ALA A 72 10.22 7.52 -4.56
N GLY A 73 9.90 7.74 -3.28
CA GLY A 73 9.67 6.66 -2.32
C GLY A 73 8.47 5.77 -2.70
N THR A 74 7.33 6.36 -3.04
CA THR A 74 6.12 5.60 -3.45
C THR A 74 6.34 4.85 -4.77
N TYR A 75 7.11 5.42 -5.69
CA TYR A 75 7.55 4.77 -6.92
C TYR A 75 8.39 3.53 -6.63
N VAL A 76 9.39 3.64 -5.74
CA VAL A 76 10.21 2.49 -5.33
C VAL A 76 9.35 1.39 -4.71
N PHE A 77 8.44 1.70 -3.79
CA PHE A 77 7.53 0.71 -3.21
C PHE A 77 6.68 0.01 -4.28
N THR A 78 6.18 0.77 -5.25
CA THR A 78 5.40 0.24 -6.37
C THR A 78 6.24 -0.72 -7.23
N VAL A 79 7.45 -0.32 -7.62
CA VAL A 79 8.36 -1.18 -8.41
C VAL A 79 8.71 -2.46 -7.63
N LEU A 80 9.04 -2.36 -6.35
CA LEU A 80 9.32 -3.52 -5.51
C LEU A 80 8.10 -4.44 -5.39
N GLY A 81 6.90 -3.86 -5.24
CA GLY A 81 5.64 -4.61 -5.23
C GLY A 81 5.39 -5.38 -6.53
N ILE A 82 5.64 -4.75 -7.69
CA ILE A 82 5.55 -5.40 -9.01
C ILE A 82 6.56 -6.53 -9.14
N VAL A 83 7.83 -6.29 -8.76
CA VAL A 83 8.89 -7.31 -8.80
C VAL A 83 8.54 -8.50 -7.90
N LEU A 84 8.06 -8.25 -6.68
CA LEU A 84 7.64 -9.31 -5.77
C LEU A 84 6.42 -10.06 -6.31
N LEU A 85 5.47 -9.36 -6.94
CA LEU A 85 4.30 -9.98 -7.55
C LEU A 85 4.71 -10.92 -8.69
N TRP A 86 5.58 -10.46 -9.58
CA TRP A 86 6.15 -11.27 -10.67
C TRP A 86 6.81 -12.54 -10.13
N ARG A 87 7.65 -12.39 -9.08
CA ARG A 87 8.32 -13.52 -8.43
C ARG A 87 7.34 -14.45 -7.72
N ALA A 88 6.29 -13.93 -7.10
CA ALA A 88 5.27 -14.74 -6.43
C ALA A 88 4.47 -15.58 -7.44
N TRP A 89 4.14 -15.00 -8.59
CA TRP A 89 3.34 -15.67 -9.63
C TRP A 89 4.07 -16.84 -10.32
N GLY A 90 5.40 -16.75 -10.39
CA GLY A 90 6.25 -17.82 -10.93
C GLY A 90 6.57 -18.95 -9.94
N ARG A 91 6.21 -18.83 -8.65
CA ARG A 91 6.53 -19.84 -7.62
C ARG A 91 5.49 -20.96 -7.58
N PRO A 92 5.91 -22.24 -7.74
CA PRO A 92 4.99 -23.38 -7.58
C PRO A 92 4.34 -23.41 -6.19
N GLY A 93 3.03 -23.62 -6.15
CA GLY A 93 2.25 -23.73 -4.91
C GLY A 93 1.81 -22.39 -4.30
N VAL A 94 2.21 -21.24 -4.84
CA VAL A 94 1.63 -19.94 -4.46
C VAL A 94 0.26 -19.79 -5.14
N PRO A 95 -0.82 -19.51 -4.40
CA PRO A 95 -2.15 -19.35 -4.99
C PRO A 95 -2.21 -18.06 -5.84
N LYS A 96 -2.74 -18.16 -7.05
CA LYS A 96 -2.94 -17.03 -7.98
C LYS A 96 -4.26 -16.30 -7.71
N SER A 97 -4.47 -15.91 -6.45
CA SER A 97 -5.74 -15.37 -5.96
C SER A 97 -5.81 -13.86 -6.13
N GLY A 98 -6.58 -13.38 -7.12
CA GLY A 98 -6.81 -11.95 -7.32
C GLY A 98 -7.46 -11.29 -6.09
N ARG A 99 -8.32 -12.01 -5.38
CA ARG A 99 -8.92 -11.55 -4.11
C ARG A 99 -7.88 -11.36 -3.02
N ALA A 100 -6.95 -12.30 -2.85
CA ALA A 100 -5.88 -12.15 -1.87
C ALA A 100 -4.93 -11.01 -2.23
N LEU A 101 -4.63 -10.82 -3.52
CA LEU A 101 -3.83 -9.68 -3.98
C LEU A 101 -4.54 -8.35 -3.69
N PHE A 102 -5.80 -8.20 -4.09
CA PHE A 102 -6.59 -6.99 -3.87
C PHE A 102 -6.69 -6.64 -2.38
N GLY A 103 -7.01 -7.62 -1.53
CA GLY A 103 -7.03 -7.41 -0.08
C GLY A 103 -5.66 -7.00 0.48
N SER A 104 -4.57 -7.53 -0.07
CA SER A 104 -3.21 -7.16 0.35
C SER A 104 -2.82 -5.75 -0.09
N VAL A 105 -3.30 -5.29 -1.25
CA VAL A 105 -3.14 -3.89 -1.70
C VAL A 105 -3.90 -2.94 -0.79
N ILE A 106 -5.17 -3.23 -0.45
CA ILE A 106 -5.92 -2.42 0.52
C ILE A 106 -5.22 -2.39 1.87
N LEU A 107 -4.72 -3.54 2.34
CA LEU A 107 -3.97 -3.62 3.59
C LEU A 107 -2.71 -2.76 3.56
N GLY A 108 -1.95 -2.82 2.46
CA GLY A 108 -0.75 -2.00 2.26
C GLY A 108 -1.06 -0.50 2.23
N TRP A 109 -2.15 -0.10 1.58
CA TRP A 109 -2.62 1.28 1.59
C TRP A 109 -2.95 1.71 3.02
N GLY A 110 -3.72 0.90 3.77
CA GLY A 110 -4.03 1.21 5.15
C GLY A 110 -2.77 1.36 6.03
N LEU A 111 -1.75 0.53 5.80
CA LEU A 111 -0.44 0.69 6.47
C LEU A 111 0.25 1.99 6.11
N PHE A 112 0.19 2.43 4.84
CA PHE A 112 0.71 3.72 4.43
C PHE A 112 0.03 4.83 5.24
N ASN A 113 -1.31 4.89 5.25
CA ASN A 113 -2.04 5.92 6.00
C ASN A 113 -1.68 5.94 7.49
N VAL A 114 -1.57 4.78 8.13
CA VAL A 114 -1.26 4.72 9.57
C VAL A 114 0.19 5.15 9.85
N ILE A 115 1.15 4.67 9.05
CA ILE A 115 2.56 5.02 9.25
C ILE A 115 2.78 6.49 8.98
N GLU A 116 2.27 6.97 7.85
CA GLU A 116 2.39 8.36 7.41
C GLU A 116 1.72 9.29 8.42
N GLY A 117 0.47 9.01 8.81
CA GLY A 117 -0.25 9.85 9.78
C GLY A 117 0.38 9.87 11.18
N ILE A 118 0.88 8.73 11.68
CA ILE A 118 1.58 8.70 12.96
C ILE A 118 2.88 9.49 12.88
N VAL A 119 3.71 9.23 11.87
CA VAL A 119 5.05 9.81 11.78
C VAL A 119 4.98 11.29 11.43
N ASN A 120 4.29 11.67 10.36
CA ASN A 120 4.36 13.02 9.83
C ASN A 120 3.32 13.96 10.46
N HIS A 121 2.12 13.49 10.81
CA HIS A 121 1.08 14.37 11.35
C HIS A 121 1.24 14.53 12.87
N HIS A 122 1.55 13.45 13.57
CA HIS A 122 1.56 13.45 15.04
C HIS A 122 2.94 13.56 15.66
N LEU A 123 3.93 12.79 15.19
CA LEU A 123 5.28 12.81 15.77
C LEU A 123 6.10 14.00 15.28
N LEU A 124 6.08 14.26 13.96
CA LEU A 124 6.83 15.35 13.35
C LEU A 124 6.00 16.64 13.20
N GLY A 125 4.69 16.54 13.02
CA GLY A 125 3.80 17.71 12.86
C GLY A 125 4.06 18.52 11.58
N ILE A 126 4.61 17.88 10.55
CA ILE A 126 5.04 18.54 9.30
C ILE A 126 3.97 18.50 8.21
N HIS A 127 2.97 17.62 8.32
CA HIS A 127 2.15 17.20 7.18
C HIS A 127 0.66 16.99 7.48
N HIS A 128 -0.03 17.91 8.14
CA HIS A 128 -1.44 17.65 8.49
C HIS A 128 -2.37 17.56 7.25
N VAL A 129 -3.45 16.76 7.34
CA VAL A 129 -4.31 16.34 6.21
C VAL A 129 -5.10 17.47 5.54
N TRP A 130 -5.61 18.43 6.30
CA TRP A 130 -6.28 19.59 5.70
C TRP A 130 -6.23 20.81 6.64
N PRO A 131 -5.07 21.48 6.75
CA PRO A 131 -4.88 22.58 7.69
C PRO A 131 -5.84 23.75 7.46
N ALA A 132 -6.15 24.02 6.19
CA ALA A 132 -7.08 25.08 5.78
C ALA A 132 -8.56 24.62 5.74
N GLY A 133 -8.83 23.35 6.03
CA GLY A 133 -10.16 22.78 6.03
C GLY A 133 -11.02 23.26 7.22
N PRO A 134 -12.34 23.05 7.16
CA PRO A 134 -13.20 23.39 8.28
C PRO A 134 -12.93 22.48 9.49
N GLY A 135 -13.12 23.04 10.69
CA GLY A 135 -12.98 22.31 11.95
C GLY A 135 -11.53 22.19 12.44
N SER A 136 -11.26 21.23 13.31
CA SER A 136 -9.93 21.05 13.89
C SER A 136 -9.06 20.14 13.03
N VAL A 137 -7.81 20.54 12.80
CA VAL A 137 -6.77 19.74 12.14
C VAL A 137 -6.67 18.33 12.73
N PHE A 138 -6.71 18.21 14.05
CA PHE A 138 -6.67 16.93 14.76
C PHE A 138 -7.76 15.94 14.29
N LEU A 139 -8.97 16.41 13.99
CA LEU A 139 -10.06 15.52 13.54
C LEU A 139 -9.82 15.00 12.13
N TRP A 140 -9.18 15.79 11.26
CA TRP A 140 -8.77 15.34 9.93
C TRP A 140 -7.68 14.28 10.01
N ASP A 141 -6.65 14.50 10.84
CA ASP A 141 -5.59 13.51 11.07
C ASP A 141 -6.13 12.22 11.71
N ALA A 142 -7.02 12.35 12.69
CA ALA A 142 -7.68 11.20 13.33
C ALA A 142 -8.57 10.44 12.33
N GLY A 143 -9.28 11.15 11.45
CA GLY A 143 -10.08 10.56 10.37
C GLY A 143 -9.21 9.77 9.39
N PHE A 144 -8.05 10.31 9.04
CA PHE A 144 -7.08 9.64 8.17
C PHE A 144 -6.51 8.36 8.80
N LEU A 145 -6.15 8.39 10.10
CA LEU A 145 -5.75 7.20 10.84
C LEU A 145 -6.87 6.16 10.95
N LEU A 146 -8.10 6.60 11.25
CA LEU A 146 -9.26 5.71 11.32
C LEU A 146 -9.47 5.01 9.97
N TRP A 147 -9.39 5.76 8.87
CA TRP A 147 -9.48 5.20 7.51
C TRP A 147 -8.38 4.18 7.23
N GLY A 148 -7.14 4.48 7.63
CA GLY A 148 -6.02 3.53 7.56
C GLY A 148 -6.29 2.24 8.33
N GLY A 149 -6.80 2.34 9.56
CA GLY A 149 -7.19 1.20 10.38
C GLY A 149 -8.29 0.35 9.73
N LEU A 150 -9.32 0.98 9.16
CA LEU A 150 -10.38 0.29 8.42
C LEU A 150 -9.83 -0.46 7.20
N PHE A 151 -8.89 0.14 6.47
CA PHE A 151 -8.23 -0.49 5.33
C PHE A 151 -7.36 -1.69 5.76
N ILE A 152 -6.63 -1.59 6.86
CA ILE A 152 -5.86 -2.72 7.40
C ILE A 152 -6.79 -3.89 7.76
N VAL A 153 -7.86 -3.63 8.53
CA VAL A 153 -8.80 -4.66 8.98
C VAL A 153 -9.56 -5.26 7.80
N GLY A 154 -10.12 -4.41 6.92
CA GLY A 154 -10.87 -4.82 5.75
C GLY A 154 -10.00 -5.58 4.74
N GLY A 155 -8.82 -5.06 4.45
CA GLY A 155 -7.82 -5.70 3.60
C GLY A 155 -7.45 -7.10 4.12
N TYR A 156 -7.11 -7.21 5.41
CA TYR A 156 -6.78 -8.50 6.02
C TYR A 156 -7.96 -9.49 5.95
N ALA A 157 -9.19 -9.05 6.21
CA ALA A 157 -10.38 -9.89 6.10
C ALA A 157 -10.61 -10.39 4.66
N ILE A 158 -10.34 -9.56 3.66
CA ILE A 158 -10.41 -9.94 2.24
C ILE A 158 -9.33 -10.98 1.91
N VAL A 159 -8.08 -10.78 2.39
CA VAL A 159 -6.97 -11.73 2.22
C VAL A 159 -7.34 -13.10 2.80
N ARG A 160 -7.86 -13.15 4.03
CA ARG A 160 -8.28 -14.41 4.67
C ARG A 160 -9.27 -15.19 3.82
N ARG A 161 -10.26 -14.51 3.23
CA ARG A 161 -11.26 -15.13 2.36
C ARG A 161 -10.70 -15.56 1.00
N GLY A 162 -9.61 -14.94 0.54
CA GLY A 162 -8.94 -15.27 -0.73
C GLY A 162 -7.79 -16.27 -0.62
N ALA A 163 -7.25 -16.50 0.57
CA ALA A 163 -6.05 -17.32 0.79
C ALA A 163 -6.28 -18.83 0.65
N GLY A 164 -7.55 -19.27 0.69
CA GLY A 164 -7.95 -20.66 0.48
C GLY A 164 -8.01 -21.10 -0.99
N ALA A 165 -7.80 -20.19 -1.95
CA ALA A 165 -7.89 -20.54 -3.37
C ALA A 165 -6.90 -21.67 -3.74
N PRO A 166 -7.32 -22.64 -4.58
CA PRO A 166 -6.44 -23.69 -5.05
C PRO A 166 -5.27 -23.09 -5.82
N ALA A 167 -4.08 -23.72 -5.71
CA ALA A 167 -2.99 -23.38 -6.61
C ALA A 167 -3.40 -23.82 -8.02
N VAL A 168 -3.20 -22.97 -9.02
CA VAL A 168 -3.41 -23.37 -10.42
C VAL A 168 -2.33 -24.40 -10.73
N GLU A 169 -2.72 -25.66 -10.78
CA GLU A 169 -1.86 -26.75 -11.22
C GLU A 169 -1.72 -26.60 -12.74
N HIS A 170 -0.48 -26.41 -13.22
CA HIS A 170 -0.23 -26.51 -14.65
C HIS A 170 -0.46 -27.97 -15.02
N ALA A 171 -1.58 -28.25 -15.72
CA ALA A 171 -1.79 -29.55 -16.32
C ALA A 171 -0.52 -29.90 -17.12
N PRO A 172 0.05 -31.11 -16.96
CA PRO A 172 1.20 -31.51 -17.75
C PRO A 172 0.81 -31.33 -19.22
N ALA A 173 1.66 -30.62 -19.98
CA ALA A 173 1.53 -30.56 -21.42
C ALA A 173 1.35 -32.01 -21.88
N LYS A 174 0.22 -32.34 -22.52
CA LYS A 174 0.06 -33.65 -23.13
C LYS A 174 1.28 -33.82 -24.03
N ALA A 175 2.20 -34.70 -23.62
CA ALA A 175 3.23 -35.19 -24.52
C ALA A 175 2.45 -35.71 -25.72
N GLY A 176 2.59 -35.04 -26.87
CA GLY A 176 2.01 -35.49 -28.12
C GLY A 176 2.46 -36.93 -28.29
N GLY A 177 1.50 -37.85 -28.16
CA GLY A 177 1.71 -39.24 -28.51
C GLY A 177 2.15 -39.24 -29.96
N GLY A 178 3.29 -39.87 -30.21
CA GLY A 178 3.75 -40.11 -31.56
C GLY A 178 2.75 -40.99 -32.29
N GLU A 179 2.55 -40.66 -33.56
CA GLU A 179 2.48 -41.60 -34.68
C GLU A 179 3.31 -41.01 -35.83
#